data_AF-A0AAW3AVL9-F1
#
_entry.id   AF-A0AAW3AVL9-F1
#
_cell.length_a   1.000
_cell.length_b   1.000
_cell.length_c   1.000
_cell.angle_alpha   90.00
_cell.angle_beta   90.00
_cell.angle_gamma   90.00
#
_symmetry.space_group_name_H-M   'P 1'
#
loop_
_entity.id
_entity.type
_entity.pdbx_description
1 polymer ?
#
loop_
_entity_poly.entity_id
_entity_poly.type
_entity_poly.pdbx_seq_one_letter_code
_entity_poly.pdbx_strand_id
1 'polypeptide(L)'
;MDLTDNSMWTLVEEAVIEDRGEDEEEVLAQMVRSYLARRGLTDTLAAFDEEHQSYWSSSKHPYKGSPDASKPAASGEVADLMPAADHPNVNYAASLDEASGGMDKRKVAQLLCLQERYEAAAALMAPSSLARIRLLCIQAQSLEDTVAAVFYLATHVAPLVPFCTDPTMGHRVYTAALSNLLSPCRERSIPDAEALAREVNDELCGREQRSSLHVLFNWAYWQETSHTV
;
A
#
# COMPACT_ATOMS: atom_id res chain seq x y z
N MET A 1 31.06 -5.16 -27.05
CA MET A 1 29.92 -6.00 -26.61
C MET A 1 28.69 -5.31 -27.12
N ASP A 2 27.96 -6.04 -27.94
CA ASP A 2 27.19 -5.50 -29.05
C ASP A 2 25.78 -5.05 -28.63
N LEU A 3 25.47 -3.77 -28.90
CA LEU A 3 24.15 -3.17 -28.71
C LEU A 3 23.03 -3.92 -29.48
N THR A 4 23.41 -4.67 -30.52
CA THR A 4 22.51 -5.47 -31.34
C THR A 4 22.06 -6.77 -30.67
N ASP A 5 22.90 -7.37 -29.83
CA ASP A 5 22.53 -8.60 -29.10
C ASP A 5 21.51 -8.28 -27.99
N ASN A 6 21.67 -7.16 -27.28
CA ASN A 6 20.68 -6.70 -26.32
C ASN A 6 19.33 -6.43 -26.99
N SER A 7 19.33 -5.75 -28.14
CA SER A 7 18.09 -5.39 -28.85
C SER A 7 17.33 -6.61 -29.38
N MET A 8 18.07 -7.64 -29.81
CA MET A 8 17.47 -8.90 -30.29
C MET A 8 16.88 -9.73 -29.14
N TRP A 9 17.53 -9.71 -27.97
CA TRP A 9 16.98 -10.32 -26.76
C TRP A 9 15.71 -9.61 -26.28
N THR A 10 15.65 -8.28 -26.33
CA THR A 10 14.43 -7.53 -25.98
C THR A 10 13.25 -7.88 -26.88
N LEU A 11 13.47 -8.00 -28.20
CA LEU A 11 12.43 -8.40 -29.17
C LEU A 11 11.94 -9.85 -28.96
N VAL A 12 12.84 -10.76 -28.55
CA VAL A 12 12.46 -12.14 -28.24
C VAL A 12 11.68 -12.20 -26.92
N GLU A 13 12.06 -11.39 -25.93
CA GLU A 13 11.37 -11.30 -24.65
C GLU A 13 9.96 -10.71 -24.83
N GLU A 14 9.85 -9.61 -25.59
CA GLU A 14 8.58 -8.97 -25.99
C GLU A 14 7.67 -9.96 -26.73
N ALA A 15 8.20 -10.72 -27.69
CA ALA A 15 7.43 -11.74 -28.41
C ALA A 15 7.00 -12.93 -27.54
N VAL A 16 7.80 -13.32 -26.54
CA VAL A 16 7.45 -14.40 -25.59
C VAL A 16 6.39 -13.95 -24.59
N ILE A 17 6.39 -12.67 -24.21
CA ILE A 17 5.37 -12.09 -23.33
C ILE A 17 4.04 -11.97 -24.07
N GLU A 18 4.08 -11.53 -25.33
CA GLU A 18 2.91 -11.44 -26.21
C GLU A 18 2.29 -12.83 -26.50
N ASP A 19 3.12 -13.87 -26.71
CA ASP A 19 2.68 -15.26 -26.93
C ASP A 19 2.12 -15.93 -25.65
N ARG A 20 2.45 -15.41 -24.47
CA ARG A 20 1.85 -15.83 -23.18
C ARG A 20 0.53 -15.13 -22.87
N GLY A 21 0.16 -14.09 -23.61
CA GLY A 21 -1.03 -13.28 -23.34
C GLY A 21 -0.95 -12.51 -22.01
N GLU A 22 0.26 -12.24 -21.53
CA GLU A 22 0.49 -11.43 -20.33
C GLU A 22 0.43 -9.95 -20.73
N ASP A 23 -0.65 -9.26 -20.34
CA ASP A 23 -0.80 -7.82 -20.58
C ASP A 23 0.08 -7.03 -19.60
N GLU A 24 1.25 -6.59 -20.09
CA GLU A 24 2.20 -5.79 -19.30
C GLU A 24 1.55 -4.53 -18.72
N GLU A 25 0.61 -3.93 -19.44
CA GLU A 25 -0.08 -2.71 -19.03
C GLU A 25 -0.98 -2.98 -17.82
N GLU A 26 -1.70 -4.11 -17.82
CA GLU A 26 -2.52 -4.53 -16.67
C GLU A 26 -1.65 -4.90 -15.45
N VAL A 27 -0.50 -5.55 -15.65
CA VAL A 27 0.43 -5.87 -14.55
C VAL A 27 0.98 -4.59 -13.93
N LEU A 28 1.42 -3.63 -14.75
CA LEU A 28 1.91 -2.33 -14.29
C LEU A 28 0.80 -1.53 -13.61
N ALA A 29 -0.42 -1.51 -14.16
CA ALA A 29 -1.56 -0.85 -13.56
C ALA A 29 -1.88 -1.44 -12.18
N GLN A 30 -1.86 -2.77 -12.05
CA GLN A 30 -2.06 -3.43 -10.77
C GLN A 30 -0.96 -3.09 -9.76
N MET A 31 0.29 -2.95 -10.21
CA MET A 31 1.39 -2.49 -9.37
C MET A 31 1.20 -1.05 -8.87
N VAL A 32 0.76 -0.15 -9.76
CA VAL A 32 0.47 1.25 -9.43
C VAL A 32 -0.73 1.36 -8.47
N ARG A 33 -1.84 0.69 -8.76
CA ARG A 33 -3.01 0.61 -7.85
C ARG A 33 -2.59 0.17 -6.47
N SER A 34 -1.80 -0.90 -6.41
CA SER A 34 -1.35 -1.47 -5.14
C SER A 34 -0.38 -0.57 -4.37
N TYR A 35 0.38 0.29 -5.07
CA TYR A 35 1.20 1.33 -4.44
C TYR A 35 0.34 2.47 -3.89
N LEU A 36 -0.58 3.02 -4.69
CA LEU A 36 -1.47 4.11 -4.30
C LEU A 36 -2.37 3.71 -3.10
N ALA A 37 -2.94 2.52 -3.16
CA ALA A 37 -3.75 1.94 -2.08
C ALA A 37 -3.00 1.82 -0.76
N ARG A 38 -1.70 1.46 -0.79
CA ARG A 38 -0.88 1.32 0.41
C ARG A 38 -0.42 2.65 0.99
N ARG A 39 -0.21 3.64 0.14
CA ARG A 39 0.10 5.01 0.57
C ARG A 39 -1.12 5.79 1.08
N GLY A 40 -2.32 5.22 0.94
CA GLY A 40 -3.57 5.89 1.34
C GLY A 40 -3.95 7.03 0.41
N LEU A 41 -3.47 7.00 -0.85
CA LEU A 41 -3.75 8.02 -1.85
C LEU A 41 -5.09 7.72 -2.54
N THR A 42 -6.19 7.85 -1.78
CA THR A 42 -7.55 7.46 -2.19
C THR A 42 -8.01 8.18 -3.45
N ASP A 43 -7.77 9.49 -3.50
CA ASP A 43 -8.33 10.34 -4.55
C ASP A 43 -7.60 10.12 -5.87
N THR A 44 -6.28 9.91 -5.81
CA THR A 44 -5.48 9.54 -6.98
C THR A 44 -5.74 8.11 -7.43
N LEU A 45 -6.05 7.18 -6.50
CA LEU A 45 -6.43 5.82 -6.86
C LEU A 45 -7.76 5.81 -7.60
N ALA A 46 -8.75 6.57 -7.12
CA ALA A 46 -10.04 6.72 -7.79
C ALA A 46 -9.88 7.33 -9.20
N ALA A 47 -9.13 8.42 -9.32
CA ALA A 47 -8.83 9.03 -10.62
C ALA A 47 -8.09 8.05 -11.57
N PHE A 48 -7.12 7.30 -11.04
CA PHE A 48 -6.38 6.28 -11.79
C PHE A 48 -7.30 5.16 -12.29
N ASP A 49 -8.21 4.68 -11.45
CA ASP A 49 -9.15 3.62 -11.81
C ASP A 49 -10.15 4.10 -12.88
N GLU A 50 -10.64 5.35 -12.80
CA GLU A 50 -11.50 5.97 -13.82
C GLU A 50 -10.79 6.12 -15.18
N GLU A 51 -9.54 6.59 -15.18
CA GLU A 51 -8.73 6.74 -16.40
C GLU A 51 -8.41 5.38 -17.03
N HIS A 52 -7.97 4.42 -16.22
CA HIS A 52 -7.65 3.07 -16.69
C HIS A 52 -8.87 2.35 -17.26
N GLN A 53 -10.03 2.47 -16.61
CA GLN A 53 -11.27 1.89 -17.12
C GLN A 53 -11.72 2.53 -18.44
N SER A 54 -11.51 3.84 -18.59
CA SER A 54 -11.82 4.57 -19.83
C SER A 54 -10.91 4.15 -20.98
N TYR A 55 -9.62 3.95 -20.71
CA TYR A 55 -8.64 3.46 -21.69
C TYR A 55 -8.96 2.03 -22.14
N TRP A 56 -9.23 1.13 -21.18
CA TRP A 56 -9.61 -0.26 -21.45
C TRP A 56 -10.92 -0.39 -22.24
N SER A 57 -11.92 0.43 -21.89
CA SER A 57 -13.21 0.46 -22.59
C SER A 57 -13.08 1.00 -24.02
N SER A 58 -12.12 1.90 -24.27
CA SER A 58 -11.82 2.44 -25.60
C SER A 58 -11.01 1.48 -26.46
N SER A 59 -10.10 0.71 -25.85
CA SER A 59 -9.27 -0.30 -26.54
C SER A 59 -10.09 -1.50 -27.04
N LYS A 60 -11.15 -1.89 -26.31
CA LYS A 60 -12.07 -2.99 -26.69
C LYS A 60 -13.12 -2.64 -27.76
N HIS A 61 -13.03 -1.49 -28.43
CA HIS A 61 -13.82 -1.23 -29.64
C HIS A 61 -13.02 -1.66 -30.88
N PRO A 62 -13.16 -2.89 -31.39
CA PRO A 62 -12.70 -3.18 -32.73
C PRO A 62 -13.52 -2.30 -33.67
N TYR A 63 -12.81 -1.62 -34.57
CA TYR A 63 -13.35 -0.83 -35.67
C TYR A 63 -14.67 -1.42 -36.17
N LYS A 64 -15.76 -0.68 -35.94
CA LYS A 64 -17.06 -0.94 -36.56
C LYS A 64 -16.89 -0.70 -38.06
N GLY A 65 -16.70 -1.78 -38.82
CA GLY A 65 -16.45 -1.73 -40.25
C GLY A 65 -17.53 -0.95 -40.99
N SER A 66 -17.09 -0.05 -41.88
CA SER A 66 -17.95 0.45 -42.97
C SER A 66 -18.22 -0.68 -43.97
N PRO A 67 -19.40 -0.70 -44.60
CA PRO A 67 -19.83 -1.79 -45.45
C PRO A 67 -19.25 -1.58 -46.84
N ASP A 68 -18.50 -2.54 -47.35
CA ASP A 68 -18.37 -2.66 -48.79
C ASP A 68 -18.49 -4.10 -49.26
N ALA A 69 -19.33 -4.23 -50.29
CA ALA A 69 -19.87 -5.46 -50.80
C ALA A 69 -18.81 -6.27 -51.54
N SER A 70 -18.80 -7.59 -51.33
CA SER A 70 -18.78 -8.60 -52.39
C SER A 70 -18.77 -10.02 -51.79
N LYS A 71 -19.85 -10.76 -52.05
CA LYS A 71 -19.93 -12.23 -51.95
C LYS A 71 -19.34 -12.82 -53.26
N PRO A 72 -18.88 -14.09 -53.31
CA PRO A 72 -19.80 -15.23 -53.24
C PRO A 72 -19.32 -16.44 -52.41
N ALA A 73 -20.25 -17.37 -52.26
CA ALA A 73 -20.29 -18.50 -51.35
C ALA A 73 -19.42 -19.71 -51.73
N ALA A 74 -18.98 -20.47 -50.72
CA ALA A 74 -19.00 -21.94 -50.74
C ALA A 74 -19.01 -22.50 -49.30
N SER A 75 -19.70 -23.62 -49.15
CA SER A 75 -20.27 -24.27 -47.98
C SER A 75 -19.32 -25.19 -47.18
N GLY A 76 -19.63 -25.39 -45.89
CA GLY A 76 -19.13 -26.48 -45.04
C GLY A 76 -19.56 -26.33 -43.57
N GLU A 77 -20.36 -27.27 -43.07
CA GLU A 77 -20.81 -27.47 -41.66
C GLU A 77 -19.61 -27.59 -40.69
N VAL A 78 -19.68 -27.44 -39.35
CA VAL A 78 -20.54 -28.05 -38.32
C VAL A 78 -20.45 -27.22 -37.03
N ALA A 79 -21.51 -27.26 -36.23
CA ALA A 79 -21.71 -26.63 -34.93
C ALA A 79 -20.56 -26.74 -33.91
N ASP A 80 -20.35 -25.69 -33.10
CA ASP A 80 -20.21 -25.86 -31.65
C ASP A 80 -20.58 -24.60 -30.83
N LEU A 81 -21.51 -24.86 -29.91
CA LEU A 81 -21.83 -24.29 -28.60
C LEU A 81 -21.25 -22.92 -28.14
N MET A 82 -22.19 -21.98 -27.92
CA MET A 82 -22.38 -21.09 -26.75
C MET A 82 -21.24 -20.16 -26.22
N PRO A 83 -21.61 -18.98 -25.69
CA PRO A 83 -20.66 -17.92 -25.34
C PRO A 83 -19.95 -18.26 -24.02
N ALA A 84 -18.62 -18.08 -24.00
CA ALA A 84 -17.85 -18.12 -22.76
C ALA A 84 -18.37 -17.03 -21.81
N ALA A 85 -18.73 -17.48 -20.62
CA ALA A 85 -19.34 -16.69 -19.57
C ALA A 85 -18.46 -15.52 -19.13
N ASP A 86 -19.02 -14.31 -19.18
CA ASP A 86 -18.66 -13.23 -18.28
C ASP A 86 -18.96 -13.69 -16.85
N HIS A 87 -17.97 -14.31 -16.21
CA HIS A 87 -17.95 -14.41 -14.76
C HIS A 87 -17.43 -13.08 -14.24
N PRO A 88 -18.27 -12.17 -13.70
CA PRO A 88 -17.73 -11.09 -12.88
C PRO A 88 -17.00 -11.77 -11.74
N ASN A 89 -15.70 -11.51 -11.62
CA ASN A 89 -14.84 -12.07 -10.60
C ASN A 89 -15.36 -11.60 -9.23
N VAL A 90 -16.29 -12.38 -8.63
CA VAL A 90 -16.98 -12.06 -7.37
C VAL A 90 -15.96 -11.89 -6.23
N ASN A 91 -14.78 -12.50 -6.36
CA ASN A 91 -13.67 -12.33 -5.42
C ASN A 91 -12.98 -10.96 -5.54
N TYR A 92 -13.00 -10.34 -6.71
CA TYR A 92 -12.38 -9.02 -6.92
C TYR A 92 -13.18 -7.93 -6.20
N ALA A 93 -14.51 -7.94 -6.34
CA ALA A 93 -15.40 -6.99 -5.66
C ALA A 93 -15.37 -7.11 -4.14
N ALA A 94 -15.34 -8.34 -3.60
CA ALA A 94 -15.23 -8.56 -2.16
C ALA A 94 -13.87 -8.12 -1.59
N SER A 95 -12.78 -8.32 -2.35
CA SER A 95 -11.44 -7.85 -1.97
C SER A 95 -11.30 -6.33 -2.01
N LEU A 96 -12.02 -5.67 -2.93
CA LEU A 96 -12.08 -4.21 -3.05
C LEU A 96 -12.82 -3.56 -1.87
N ASP A 97 -13.90 -4.17 -1.40
CA ASP A 97 -14.72 -3.64 -0.29
C ASP A 97 -14.00 -3.76 1.07
N GLU A 98 -13.32 -4.89 1.31
CA GLU A 98 -12.42 -5.03 2.48
C GLU A 98 -11.18 -4.13 2.38
N ALA A 99 -10.61 -3.96 1.18
CA ALA A 99 -9.49 -3.05 0.96
C ALA A 99 -9.88 -1.58 1.15
N SER A 100 -11.10 -1.19 0.74
CA SER A 100 -11.66 0.15 0.92
C SER A 100 -11.91 0.46 2.39
N GLY A 101 -12.58 -0.46 3.12
CA GLY A 101 -12.80 -0.30 4.56
C GLY A 101 -11.50 -0.32 5.40
N GLY A 102 -10.48 -1.04 4.94
CA GLY A 102 -9.13 -0.98 5.51
C GLY A 102 -8.39 0.32 5.17
N MET A 103 -8.61 0.89 3.99
CA MET A 103 -7.99 2.15 3.55
C MET A 103 -8.56 3.36 4.28
N ASP A 104 -9.88 3.40 4.50
CA ASP A 104 -10.53 4.48 5.24
C ASP A 104 -10.05 4.52 6.69
N LYS A 105 -9.95 3.36 7.36
CA LYS A 105 -9.40 3.27 8.71
C LYS A 105 -7.96 3.79 8.79
N ARG A 106 -7.14 3.50 7.77
CA ARG A 106 -5.76 3.99 7.67
C ARG A 106 -5.71 5.50 7.48
N LYS A 107 -6.52 6.05 6.57
CA LYS A 107 -6.63 7.49 6.33
C LYS A 107 -7.08 8.24 7.59
N VAL A 108 -8.09 7.70 8.29
CA VAL A 108 -8.55 8.26 9.56
C VAL A 108 -7.44 8.23 10.61
N ALA A 109 -6.71 7.12 10.75
CA ALA A 109 -5.59 7.03 11.70
C ALA A 109 -4.46 8.04 11.39
N GLN A 110 -4.11 8.21 10.11
CA GLN A 110 -3.13 9.20 9.67
C GLN A 110 -3.59 10.63 9.98
N LEU A 111 -4.84 10.98 9.67
CA LEU A 111 -5.41 12.29 9.97
C LEU A 111 -5.43 12.58 11.47
N LEU A 112 -5.75 11.58 12.30
CA LEU A 112 -5.72 11.73 13.75
C LEU A 112 -4.30 11.98 14.28
N CYS A 113 -3.28 11.40 13.67
CA CYS A 113 -1.88 11.68 14.03
C CYS A 113 -1.48 13.11 13.66
N LEU A 114 -1.91 13.61 12.49
CA LEU A 114 -1.65 14.99 12.06
C LEU A 114 -2.41 16.03 12.90
N GLN A 115 -3.55 15.66 13.45
CA GLN A 115 -4.32 16.49 14.39
C GLN A 115 -3.84 16.38 15.85
N GLU A 116 -2.72 15.67 16.09
CA GLU A 116 -2.16 15.41 17.43
C GLU A 116 -3.11 14.64 18.38
N ARG A 117 -4.12 13.95 17.82
CA ARG A 117 -5.09 13.15 18.57
C ARG A 117 -4.61 11.70 18.70
N TYR A 118 -3.46 11.52 19.35
CA TYR A 118 -2.74 10.24 19.38
C TYR A 118 -3.50 9.11 20.08
N GLU A 119 -4.29 9.42 21.11
CA GLU A 119 -5.10 8.42 21.82
C GLU A 119 -6.20 7.81 20.93
N ALA A 120 -6.87 8.65 20.13
CA ALA A 120 -7.88 8.19 19.18
C ALA A 120 -7.25 7.36 18.05
N ALA A 121 -6.06 7.75 17.58
CA ALA A 121 -5.30 6.97 16.60
C ALA A 121 -4.89 5.60 17.17
N ALA A 122 -4.40 5.57 18.41
CA ALA A 122 -4.00 4.35 19.11
C ALA A 122 -5.16 3.35 19.29
N ALA A 123 -6.39 3.85 19.47
CA ALA A 123 -7.59 3.02 19.61
C ALA A 123 -7.94 2.24 18.33
N LEU A 124 -7.54 2.74 17.16
CA LEU A 124 -7.75 2.07 15.86
C LEU A 124 -6.78 0.91 15.62
N MET A 125 -5.73 0.79 16.44
CA MET A 125 -4.67 -0.20 16.27
C MET A 125 -4.84 -1.39 17.22
N ALA A 126 -4.31 -2.56 16.82
CA ALA A 126 -4.26 -3.73 17.67
C ALA A 126 -3.45 -3.46 18.96
N PRO A 127 -3.82 -4.08 20.11
CA PRO A 127 -3.12 -3.88 21.38
C PRO A 127 -1.68 -4.41 21.37
N SER A 128 -1.34 -5.31 20.45
CA SER A 128 0.00 -5.89 20.27
C SER A 128 0.93 -5.02 19.42
N SER A 129 0.45 -3.92 18.82
CA SER A 129 1.23 -3.12 17.88
C SER A 129 2.22 -2.19 18.57
N LEU A 130 3.42 -2.06 18.00
CA LEU A 130 4.47 -1.19 18.54
C LEU A 130 4.09 0.29 18.37
N ALA A 131 3.47 0.61 17.23
CA ALA A 131 3.03 1.97 16.93
C ALA A 131 1.99 2.49 17.93
N ARG A 132 1.08 1.63 18.43
CA ARG A 132 0.14 2.00 19.49
C ARG A 132 0.86 2.42 20.77
N ILE A 133 1.88 1.66 21.20
CA ILE A 133 2.70 2.02 22.36
C ILE A 133 3.40 3.36 22.14
N ARG A 134 3.98 3.60 20.96
CA ARG A 134 4.62 4.88 20.63
C ARG A 134 3.64 6.06 20.69
N LEU A 135 2.45 5.93 20.10
CA LEU A 135 1.42 6.95 20.12
C LEU A 135 1.01 7.33 21.55
N LEU A 136 0.78 6.34 22.41
CA LEU A 136 0.43 6.56 23.81
C LEU A 136 1.59 7.19 24.61
N CYS A 137 2.84 6.81 24.30
CA CYS A 137 4.01 7.45 24.88
C CYS A 137 4.16 8.92 24.48
N ILE A 138 3.82 9.26 23.24
CA ILE A 138 3.82 10.65 22.74
C ILE A 138 2.69 11.44 23.41
N GLN A 139 1.50 10.84 23.53
CA GLN A 139 0.38 11.45 24.26
C GLN A 139 0.74 11.76 25.72
N ALA A 140 1.48 10.87 26.38
CA ALA A 140 1.95 11.14 27.74
C ALA A 140 2.92 12.35 27.81
N GLN A 141 3.70 12.58 26.75
CA GLN A 141 4.66 13.69 26.68
C GLN A 141 4.00 15.05 26.36
N SER A 142 2.82 15.03 25.73
CA SER A 142 2.04 16.25 25.49
C SER A 142 1.30 16.74 26.75
N LEU A 143 1.23 15.93 27.81
CA LEU A 143 0.67 16.35 29.09
C LEU A 143 1.60 17.36 29.80
N GLU A 144 0.98 18.39 30.40
CA GLU A 144 1.70 19.44 31.11
C GLU A 144 2.23 18.95 32.48
N ASP A 145 1.44 18.15 33.19
CA ASP A 145 1.79 17.60 34.50
C ASP A 145 2.56 16.27 34.39
N THR A 146 3.75 16.23 34.97
CA THR A 146 4.63 15.05 34.98
C THR A 146 4.04 13.90 35.79
N VAL A 147 3.31 14.18 36.87
CA VAL A 147 2.68 13.14 37.70
C VAL A 147 1.53 12.48 36.93
N ALA A 148 0.70 13.28 36.28
CA ALA A 148 -0.36 12.80 35.40
C ALA A 148 0.22 12.00 34.21
N ALA A 149 1.32 12.45 33.61
CA ALA A 149 1.99 11.75 32.51
C ALA A 149 2.54 10.37 32.92
N VAL A 150 3.19 10.28 34.08
CA VAL A 150 3.70 9.01 34.61
C VAL A 150 2.55 8.07 34.96
N PHE A 151 1.48 8.58 35.57
CA PHE A 151 0.29 7.79 35.85
C PHE A 151 -0.33 7.25 34.55
N TYR A 152 -0.45 8.08 33.51
CA TYR A 152 -0.97 7.68 32.20
C TYR A 152 -0.12 6.57 31.56
N LEU A 153 1.20 6.67 31.62
CA LEU A 153 2.09 5.61 31.12
C LEU A 153 1.91 4.30 31.90
N ALA A 154 1.77 4.37 33.22
CA ALA A 154 1.59 3.20 34.06
C ALA A 154 0.23 2.50 33.83
N THR A 155 -0.84 3.25 33.54
CA THR A 155 -2.18 2.69 33.32
C THR A 155 -2.42 2.24 31.88
N HIS A 156 -1.95 3.01 30.89
CA HIS A 156 -2.29 2.77 29.48
C HIS A 156 -1.17 2.08 28.69
N VAL A 157 0.10 2.27 29.05
CA VAL A 157 1.24 1.73 28.27
C VAL A 157 1.85 0.50 28.92
N ALA A 158 2.14 0.55 30.22
CA ALA A 158 2.82 -0.54 30.93
C ALA A 158 2.13 -1.93 30.77
N PRO A 159 0.78 -2.03 30.79
CA PRO A 159 0.11 -3.31 30.57
C PRO A 159 0.23 -3.85 29.14
N LEU A 160 0.52 -3.00 28.15
CA LEU A 160 0.62 -3.37 26.73
C LEU A 160 2.01 -3.90 26.36
N VAL A 161 3.07 -3.43 27.05
CA VAL A 161 4.47 -3.79 26.74
C VAL A 161 4.71 -5.31 26.67
N PRO A 162 4.21 -6.15 27.59
CA PRO A 162 4.45 -7.59 27.55
C PRO A 162 3.76 -8.33 26.40
N PHE A 163 2.68 -7.75 25.85
CA PHE A 163 1.86 -8.37 24.80
C PHE A 163 2.19 -7.83 23.40
N CYS A 164 3.24 -7.02 23.28
CA CYS A 164 3.68 -6.50 21.99
C CYS A 164 4.33 -7.59 21.13
N THR A 165 4.23 -7.41 19.81
CA THR A 165 4.94 -8.23 18.81
C THR A 165 6.46 -8.23 19.02
N ASP A 166 7.01 -7.08 19.44
CA ASP A 166 8.39 -6.95 19.90
C ASP A 166 8.43 -6.35 21.33
N PRO A 167 8.48 -7.19 22.38
CA PRO A 167 8.47 -6.72 23.76
C PRO A 167 9.76 -5.99 24.11
N THR A 168 10.88 -6.28 23.45
CA THR A 168 12.16 -5.62 23.72
C THR A 168 12.14 -4.17 23.25
N MET A 169 11.63 -3.93 22.03
CA MET A 169 11.45 -2.60 21.51
C MET A 169 10.33 -1.84 22.23
N GLY A 170 9.23 -2.51 22.59
CA GLY A 170 8.19 -1.92 23.43
C GLY A 170 8.74 -1.41 24.77
N HIS A 171 9.57 -2.21 25.44
CA HIS A 171 10.20 -1.81 26.70
C HIS A 171 11.19 -0.65 26.52
N ARG A 172 11.98 -0.65 25.44
CA ARG A 172 12.89 0.46 25.11
C ARG A 172 12.13 1.76 24.89
N VAL A 173 11.01 1.72 24.16
CA VAL A 173 10.17 2.90 23.91
C VAL A 173 9.55 3.41 25.22
N TYR A 174 9.01 2.51 26.04
CA TYR A 174 8.43 2.84 27.34
C TYR A 174 9.46 3.47 28.30
N THR A 175 10.64 2.87 28.44
CA THR A 175 11.71 3.40 29.32
C THR A 175 12.30 4.70 28.77
N ALA A 176 12.40 4.87 27.46
CA ALA A 176 12.79 6.13 26.84
C ALA A 176 11.77 7.24 27.14
N ALA A 177 10.47 6.95 27.03
CA ALA A 177 9.42 7.91 27.37
C ALA A 177 9.44 8.31 28.86
N LEU A 178 9.58 7.33 29.76
CA LEU A 178 9.71 7.59 31.19
C LEU A 178 10.95 8.42 31.53
N SER A 179 12.11 8.07 30.95
CA SER A 179 13.35 8.81 31.22
C SER A 179 13.29 10.24 30.69
N ASN A 180 12.63 10.48 29.55
CA ASN A 180 12.39 11.82 29.03
C ASN A 180 11.44 12.64 29.93
N LEU A 181 10.39 12.03 30.49
CA LEU A 181 9.47 12.72 31.41
C LEU A 181 10.12 13.07 32.75
N LEU A 182 11.00 12.20 33.26
CA LEU A 182 11.67 12.36 34.55
C LEU A 182 12.94 13.21 34.47
N SER A 183 13.43 13.51 33.27
CA SER A 183 14.65 14.30 33.05
C SER A 183 14.32 15.73 32.60
N PRO A 184 14.35 16.73 33.50
CA PRO A 184 14.00 18.11 33.16
C PRO A 184 14.99 18.82 32.22
N CYS A 185 16.15 18.22 31.94
CA CYS A 185 17.22 18.82 31.13
C CYS A 185 17.21 18.39 29.65
N ARG A 186 16.29 17.53 29.22
CA ARG A 186 16.14 17.16 27.80
C ARG A 186 15.04 18.01 27.19
N GLU A 187 15.37 18.70 26.10
CA GLU A 187 14.37 19.28 25.21
C GLU A 187 13.37 18.18 24.82
N ARG A 188 12.08 18.42 25.07
CA ARG A 188 11.02 17.50 24.66
C ARG A 188 11.09 17.42 23.14
N SER A 189 11.56 16.30 22.62
CA SER A 189 11.65 16.08 21.18
C SER A 189 10.24 16.07 20.60
N ILE A 190 9.89 17.10 19.84
CA ILE A 190 8.63 17.14 19.09
C ILE A 190 8.73 16.04 18.03
N PRO A 191 7.88 15.00 18.09
CA PRO A 191 7.89 13.97 17.07
C PRO A 191 7.44 14.57 15.75
N ASP A 192 8.12 14.19 14.66
CA ASP A 192 7.66 14.51 13.31
C ASP A 192 6.33 13.79 13.04
N ALA A 193 5.25 14.57 12.97
CA ALA A 193 3.90 14.07 12.80
C ALA A 193 3.73 13.30 11.47
N GLU A 194 4.49 13.66 10.43
CA GLU A 194 4.44 12.99 9.13
C GLU A 194 5.13 11.62 9.19
N ALA A 195 6.29 11.53 9.86
CA ALA A 195 6.95 10.25 10.09
C ALA A 195 6.08 9.31 10.93
N LEU A 196 5.41 9.84 11.95
CA LEU A 196 4.50 9.07 12.79
C LEU A 196 3.27 8.58 12.02
N ALA A 197 2.66 9.43 11.20
CA ALA A 197 1.52 9.05 10.35
C ALA A 197 1.91 7.95 9.34
N ARG A 198 3.12 8.01 8.78
CA ARG A 198 3.66 6.93 7.94
C ARG A 198 3.83 5.63 8.71
N GLU A 199 4.43 5.67 9.89
CA GLU A 199 4.60 4.48 10.73
C GLU A 199 3.25 3.83 11.08
N VAL A 200 2.25 4.64 11.46
CA VAL A 200 0.91 4.15 11.81
C VAL A 200 0.23 3.50 10.60
N ASN A 201 0.37 4.08 9.41
CA ASN A 201 -0.15 3.49 8.19
C ASN A 201 0.52 2.15 7.86
N ASP A 202 1.85 2.06 8.00
CA ASP A 202 2.58 0.84 7.71
C ASP A 202 2.20 -0.30 8.67
N GLU A 203 2.02 0.01 9.96
CA GLU A 203 1.57 -0.97 10.96
C GLU A 203 0.13 -1.45 10.69
N LEU A 204 -0.76 -0.57 10.21
CA LEU A 204 -2.12 -0.93 9.81
C LEU A 204 -2.20 -1.65 8.46
N CYS A 205 -1.24 -1.40 7.54
CA CYS A 205 -1.12 -2.15 6.28
C CYS A 205 -0.62 -3.58 6.49
N GLY A 206 0.08 -3.84 7.60
CA GLY A 206 0.68 -5.12 7.91
C GLY A 206 2.07 -5.29 7.26
N ARG A 207 2.98 -5.95 7.99
CA ARG A 207 4.40 -6.11 7.60
C ARG A 207 4.64 -6.99 6.37
N GLU A 208 3.67 -7.83 6.02
CA GLU A 208 3.80 -8.82 4.94
C GLU A 208 3.39 -8.28 3.56
N GLN A 209 2.76 -7.11 3.50
CA GLN A 209 2.24 -6.56 2.26
C GLN A 209 3.15 -5.45 1.71
N ARG A 210 4.36 -5.80 1.23
CA ARG A 210 5.20 -4.86 0.47
C ARG A 210 4.73 -4.72 -0.97
N SER A 211 4.75 -3.50 -1.51
CA SER A 211 4.38 -3.31 -2.92
C SER A 211 5.44 -3.86 -3.84
N SER A 212 5.02 -4.62 -4.85
CA SER A 212 5.89 -5.06 -5.94
C SER A 212 6.62 -3.85 -6.52
N LEU A 213 5.94 -2.70 -6.65
CA LEU A 213 6.53 -1.45 -7.12
C LEU A 213 7.58 -0.91 -6.12
N HIS A 214 7.32 -1.02 -4.82
CA HIS A 214 8.30 -0.65 -3.79
C HIS A 214 9.53 -1.58 -3.77
N VAL A 215 9.34 -2.86 -4.07
CA VAL A 215 10.44 -3.83 -4.22
C VAL A 215 11.26 -3.50 -5.46
N LEU A 216 10.62 -3.22 -6.60
CA LEU A 216 11.32 -2.84 -7.83
C LEU A 216 12.09 -1.53 -7.67
N PHE A 217 11.52 -0.50 -7.03
CA PHE A 217 12.26 0.74 -6.77
C PHE A 217 13.47 0.54 -5.88
N ASN A 218 13.35 -0.25 -4.81
CA ASN A 218 14.50 -0.58 -3.97
C ASN A 218 15.55 -1.34 -4.78
N TRP A 219 15.14 -2.30 -5.62
CA TRP A 219 16.07 -3.06 -6.45
C TRP A 219 16.80 -2.19 -7.48
N ALA A 220 16.08 -1.28 -8.14
CA ALA A 220 16.66 -0.29 -9.07
C ALA A 220 17.67 0.63 -8.34
N TYR A 221 17.33 1.11 -7.15
CA TYR A 221 18.25 1.90 -6.31
C TYR A 221 19.52 1.11 -5.94
N TRP A 222 19.38 -0.16 -5.60
CA TRP A 222 20.53 -1.04 -5.32
C TRP A 222 21.40 -1.25 -6.56
N GLN A 223 20.81 -1.38 -7.75
CA GLN A 223 21.58 -1.46 -8.99
C GLN A 223 22.37 -0.17 -9.23
N GLU A 224 21.73 1.00 -9.18
CA GLU A 224 22.39 2.30 -9.38
C GLU A 224 23.56 2.50 -8.41
N THR A 225 23.35 2.22 -7.12
CA THR A 225 24.39 2.39 -6.11
C THR A 225 25.52 1.36 -6.21
N SER A 226 25.24 0.14 -6.70
CA SER A 226 26.26 -0.89 -6.94
C SER A 226 27.13 -0.64 -8.18
N HIS A 227 26.60 0.08 -9.18
CA HIS A 227 27.35 0.47 -10.39
C HIS A 227 28.26 1.70 -10.17
N THR A 228 28.07 2.43 -9.07
CA THR A 228 28.89 3.61 -8.71
C THR A 228 30.11 3.29 -7.83
N VAL A 229 30.43 2.01 -7.61
CA VAL A 229 31.62 1.54 -6.87
C VAL A 229 32.69 1.00 -7.82
#